data_AF-A0A3C1Q1A7-F1
#
_entry.id   AF-A0A3C1Q1A7-F1
#
_cell.length_a   1.000
_cell.length_b   1.000
_cell.length_c   1.000
_cell.angle_alpha   90.00
_cell.angle_beta   90.00
_cell.angle_gamma   90.00
#
_symmetry.space_group_name_H-M   'P 1'
#
loop_
_entity.id
_entity.type
_entity.pdbx_description
1 polymer ?
#
loop_
_entity_poly.entity_id
_entity_poly.type
_entity_poly.pdbx_seq_one_letter_code
_entity_poly.pdbx_strand_id
1 'polypeptide(L)'
;LGYQDKLIYTKDRLYPGEDLLGSFANNEKLTLKKLVFLMITTSDNTASLWCQELAGTGTTINTWLKQKGFLHTRLNSRTPGRADARDRYGWGQTTPREMAQLLIRIRNRKLVSPAADEEMARIMGRSYWDGEAISSVPPSVSTMSKQGAVNASRSEVVLVHAPHGDYVFCVITKNQKDQSWKHGNEGFSLLRDISRILWEHFEPQQPYLPASGNEQFR
;
A
#
# COMPACT_ATOMS: atom_id res chain seq x y z
N LEU A 1 1.30 -23.11 -1.32
CA LEU A 1 2.58 -22.41 -1.46
C LEU A 1 3.07 -22.02 -0.09
N GLY A 2 4.26 -22.45 0.29
CA GLY A 2 5.01 -21.93 1.42
C GLY A 2 5.61 -20.56 1.10
N TYR A 3 5.76 -19.72 2.12
CA TYR A 3 6.25 -18.35 1.96
C TYR A 3 7.71 -18.26 1.48
N GLN A 4 8.49 -19.33 1.69
CA GLN A 4 9.87 -19.44 1.22
C GLN A 4 10.01 -20.26 -0.07
N ASP A 5 8.89 -20.74 -0.65
CA ASP A 5 8.92 -21.50 -1.89
C ASP A 5 9.52 -20.65 -3.01
N LYS A 6 10.36 -21.28 -3.83
CA LYS A 6 10.96 -20.65 -5.02
C LYS A 6 9.99 -20.75 -6.19
N LEU A 7 9.77 -19.62 -6.84
CA LEU A 7 9.01 -19.44 -8.06
C LEU A 7 9.96 -19.09 -9.20
N ILE A 8 9.56 -19.35 -10.44
CA ILE A 8 10.33 -19.04 -11.64
C ILE A 8 9.66 -17.85 -12.32
N TYR A 9 10.39 -16.73 -12.42
CA TYR A 9 9.95 -15.55 -13.17
C TYR A 9 10.15 -15.78 -14.66
N THR A 10 9.15 -15.39 -15.46
CA THR A 10 9.20 -15.43 -16.92
C THR A 10 8.82 -14.06 -17.49
N LYS A 11 9.48 -13.63 -18.56
CA LYS A 11 9.34 -12.26 -19.12
C LYS A 11 7.95 -11.93 -19.64
N ASP A 12 7.13 -12.93 -19.97
CA ASP A 12 5.72 -12.74 -20.37
C ASP A 12 4.85 -12.17 -19.23
N ARG A 13 5.32 -12.21 -17.97
CA ARG A 13 4.63 -11.65 -16.82
C ARG A 13 4.78 -10.13 -16.70
N LEU A 14 5.73 -9.54 -17.44
CA LEU A 14 6.09 -8.13 -17.34
C LEU A 14 4.85 -7.22 -17.45
N TYR A 15 4.65 -6.40 -16.43
CA TYR A 15 3.85 -5.21 -16.56
C TYR A 15 4.75 -4.05 -17.03
N PRO A 16 4.44 -3.37 -18.15
CA PRO A 16 5.27 -2.27 -18.62
C PRO A 16 5.35 -1.14 -17.60
N GLY A 17 6.56 -0.64 -17.34
CA GLY A 17 6.80 0.44 -16.37
C GLY A 17 8.18 0.35 -15.74
N GLU A 18 8.31 0.93 -14.55
CA GLU A 18 9.57 1.03 -13.79
C GLU A 18 9.70 -0.09 -12.73
N ASP A 19 8.97 -1.19 -12.89
CA ASP A 19 8.97 -2.33 -11.96
C ASP A 19 10.35 -3.02 -11.89
N LEU A 20 10.85 -3.26 -10.67
CA LEU A 20 12.13 -3.94 -10.45
C LEU A 20 12.10 -5.40 -10.91
N LEU A 21 11.00 -6.11 -10.67
CA LEU A 21 10.85 -7.51 -11.09
C LEU A 21 10.93 -7.65 -12.61
N GLY A 22 10.45 -6.64 -13.34
CA GLY A 22 10.52 -6.58 -14.79
C GLY A 22 11.94 -6.65 -15.35
N SER A 23 12.92 -6.21 -14.56
CA SER A 23 14.35 -6.17 -14.93
C SER A 23 15.08 -7.51 -14.75
N PHE A 24 14.44 -8.52 -14.16
CA PHE A 24 15.09 -9.80 -13.87
C PHE A 24 15.31 -10.61 -15.15
N ALA A 25 16.32 -11.49 -15.12
CA ALA A 25 16.56 -12.42 -16.22
C ALA A 25 15.36 -13.36 -16.40
N ASN A 26 15.13 -13.81 -17.64
CA ASN A 26 14.11 -14.81 -17.89
C ASN A 26 14.52 -16.12 -17.18
N ASN A 27 13.55 -16.82 -16.57
CA ASN A 27 13.74 -18.02 -15.75
C ASN A 27 14.48 -17.79 -14.41
N GLU A 28 14.60 -16.54 -13.96
CA GLU A 28 15.18 -16.23 -12.64
C GLU A 28 14.33 -16.83 -11.51
N LYS A 29 15.00 -17.38 -10.48
CA LYS A 29 14.34 -17.98 -9.32
C LYS A 29 14.26 -16.98 -8.18
N LEU A 30 13.06 -16.75 -7.65
CA LEU A 30 12.84 -15.90 -6.47
C LEU A 30 11.84 -16.53 -5.52
N THR A 31 11.96 -16.22 -4.23
CA THR A 31 11.00 -16.71 -3.23
C THR A 31 9.68 -15.94 -3.31
N LEU A 32 8.58 -16.56 -2.87
CA LEU A 32 7.32 -15.86 -2.65
C LEU A 32 7.50 -14.67 -1.69
N LYS A 33 8.35 -14.81 -0.67
CA LYS A 33 8.77 -13.69 0.20
C LYS A 33 9.32 -12.51 -0.57
N LYS A 34 10.25 -12.72 -1.52
CA LYS A 34 10.81 -11.64 -2.35
C LYS A 34 9.72 -11.01 -3.24
N LEU A 35 8.82 -11.83 -3.78
CA LEU A 35 7.71 -11.37 -4.59
C LEU A 35 6.75 -10.45 -3.79
N VAL A 36 6.35 -10.87 -2.59
CA VAL A 36 5.48 -10.07 -1.70
C VAL A 36 6.19 -8.79 -1.23
N PHE A 37 7.49 -8.87 -0.95
CA PHE A 37 8.29 -7.68 -0.63
C PHE A 37 8.23 -6.64 -1.75
N LEU A 38 8.48 -7.03 -3.02
CA LEU A 38 8.41 -6.11 -4.17
C LEU A 38 7.01 -5.52 -4.35
N MET A 39 5.96 -6.34 -4.21
CA MET A 39 4.56 -5.88 -4.28
C MET A 39 4.25 -4.79 -3.24
N ILE A 40 4.66 -4.98 -1.98
CA ILE A 40 4.28 -4.08 -0.89
C ILE A 40 5.25 -2.88 -0.77
N THR A 41 6.56 -3.14 -0.70
CA THR A 41 7.58 -2.14 -0.41
C THR A 41 7.80 -1.19 -1.58
N THR A 42 7.94 -1.69 -2.81
CA THR A 42 8.23 -0.86 -3.99
C THR A 42 7.00 -0.62 -4.87
N SER A 43 5.84 -1.18 -4.51
CA SER A 43 4.61 -1.09 -5.29
C SER A 43 4.73 -1.67 -6.71
N ASP A 44 5.56 -2.70 -6.86
CA ASP A 44 5.86 -3.34 -8.15
C ASP A 44 4.60 -4.02 -8.73
N ASN A 45 4.17 -3.59 -9.91
CA ASN A 45 2.92 -4.04 -10.54
C ASN A 45 3.04 -5.45 -11.10
N THR A 46 4.20 -5.81 -11.65
CA THR A 46 4.54 -7.15 -12.12
C THR A 46 4.43 -8.14 -10.97
N ALA A 47 4.99 -7.80 -9.81
CA ALA A 47 4.89 -8.60 -8.59
C ALA A 47 3.45 -8.67 -8.07
N SER A 48 2.73 -7.54 -8.08
CA SER A 48 1.33 -7.45 -7.63
C SER A 48 0.41 -8.35 -8.44
N LEU A 49 0.52 -8.31 -9.77
CA LEU A 49 -0.30 -9.13 -10.67
C LEU A 49 0.03 -10.62 -10.55
N TRP A 50 1.29 -10.97 -10.30
CA TRP A 50 1.67 -12.35 -10.06
C TRP A 50 1.16 -12.84 -8.70
N CYS A 51 1.29 -12.05 -7.64
CA CYS A 51 0.66 -12.35 -6.35
C CYS A 51 -0.87 -12.52 -6.48
N GLN A 52 -1.53 -11.68 -7.28
CA GLN A 52 -2.95 -11.80 -7.59
C GLN A 52 -3.28 -13.15 -8.25
N GLU A 53 -2.50 -13.58 -9.23
CA GLU A 53 -2.66 -14.89 -9.87
C GLU A 53 -2.50 -16.04 -8.86
N LEU A 54 -1.42 -16.02 -8.08
CA LEU A 54 -1.12 -17.04 -7.07
C LEU A 54 -2.19 -17.12 -5.96
N ALA A 55 -2.85 -16.01 -5.66
CA ALA A 55 -3.94 -15.93 -4.68
C ALA A 55 -5.31 -16.40 -5.24
N GLY A 56 -5.36 -16.94 -6.45
CA GLY A 56 -6.59 -17.40 -7.09
C GLY A 56 -7.37 -16.29 -7.79
N THR A 57 -6.69 -15.27 -8.30
CA THR A 57 -7.23 -14.11 -9.02
C THR A 57 -8.14 -13.21 -8.18
N GLY A 58 -8.71 -12.17 -8.80
CA GLY A 58 -9.66 -11.30 -8.11
C GLY A 58 -10.95 -12.01 -7.69
N THR A 59 -11.28 -13.17 -8.28
CA THR A 59 -12.43 -13.98 -7.86
C THR A 59 -12.27 -14.48 -6.42
N THR A 60 -11.14 -15.13 -6.13
CA THR A 60 -10.85 -15.65 -4.78
C THR A 60 -10.62 -14.50 -3.80
N ILE A 61 -9.87 -13.47 -4.21
CA ILE A 61 -9.60 -12.29 -3.37
C ILE A 61 -10.91 -11.58 -2.98
N ASN A 62 -11.83 -11.34 -3.92
CA ASN A 62 -13.11 -10.69 -3.61
C ASN A 62 -14.01 -11.56 -2.74
N THR A 63 -14.00 -12.88 -2.94
CA THR A 63 -14.72 -13.82 -2.08
C THR A 63 -14.21 -13.74 -0.65
N TRP A 64 -12.88 -13.76 -0.47
CA TRP A 64 -12.23 -13.61 0.84
C TRP A 64 -12.56 -12.26 1.49
N LEU A 65 -12.48 -11.16 0.73
CA LEU A 65 -12.82 -9.81 1.22
C LEU A 65 -14.27 -9.76 1.74
N LYS A 66 -15.22 -10.31 0.97
CA LYS A 66 -16.64 -10.40 1.38
C LYS A 66 -16.80 -11.22 2.65
N GLN A 67 -16.18 -12.40 2.74
CA GLN A 67 -16.26 -13.27 3.93
C GLN A 67 -15.67 -12.61 5.18
N LYS A 68 -14.66 -11.75 5.02
CA LYS A 68 -14.07 -10.97 6.12
C LYS A 68 -14.85 -9.70 6.45
N GLY A 69 -15.96 -9.42 5.78
CA GLY A 69 -16.81 -8.26 6.03
C GLY A 69 -16.33 -6.96 5.38
N PHE A 70 -15.41 -7.02 4.42
CA PHE A 70 -15.07 -5.88 3.57
C PHE A 70 -16.08 -5.85 2.41
N LEU A 71 -17.03 -4.93 2.49
CA LEU A 71 -18.16 -4.85 1.56
C LEU A 71 -17.83 -4.02 0.31
N HIS A 72 -16.94 -3.04 0.45
CA HIS A 72 -16.64 -2.07 -0.61
C HIS A 72 -15.28 -2.28 -1.28
N THR A 73 -14.34 -2.93 -0.60
CA THR A 73 -13.01 -3.25 -1.09
C THR A 73 -13.13 -4.37 -2.12
N ARG A 74 -12.80 -4.09 -3.38
CA ARG A 74 -12.87 -5.08 -4.46
C ARG A 74 -11.71 -4.91 -5.42
N LEU A 75 -11.17 -6.03 -5.87
CA LEU A 75 -10.27 -6.12 -7.00
C LEU A 75 -11.10 -6.17 -8.28
N ASN A 76 -10.80 -5.27 -9.22
CA ASN A 76 -11.48 -5.17 -10.52
C ASN A 76 -10.60 -5.70 -11.65
N SER A 77 -9.29 -5.45 -11.57
CA SER A 77 -8.32 -5.88 -12.56
C SER A 77 -8.37 -7.39 -12.72
N ARG A 78 -8.38 -7.86 -13.98
CA ARG A 78 -8.39 -9.29 -14.36
C ARG A 78 -9.39 -10.13 -13.54
N THR A 79 -10.58 -9.57 -13.30
CA THR A 79 -11.63 -10.22 -12.51
C THR A 79 -12.91 -10.36 -13.33
N PRO A 80 -13.39 -11.59 -13.58
CA PRO A 80 -14.65 -11.82 -14.28
C PRO A 80 -15.83 -11.06 -13.63
N GLY A 81 -16.71 -10.47 -14.46
CA GLY A 81 -17.89 -9.74 -13.99
C GLY A 81 -17.60 -8.37 -13.35
N ARG A 82 -16.38 -7.84 -13.48
CA ARG A 82 -15.98 -6.54 -12.89
C ARG A 82 -15.57 -5.49 -13.93
N ALA A 83 -15.86 -5.68 -15.22
CA ALA A 83 -15.49 -4.75 -16.28
C ALA A 83 -16.00 -3.31 -16.01
N ASP A 84 -17.32 -3.14 -15.77
CA ASP A 84 -17.91 -1.83 -15.48
C ASP A 84 -17.35 -1.17 -14.21
N ALA A 85 -16.93 -1.97 -13.22
CA ALA A 85 -16.28 -1.45 -12.02
C ALA A 85 -14.83 -1.04 -12.31
N ARG A 86 -14.14 -1.78 -13.16
CA ARG A 86 -12.79 -1.45 -13.62
C ARG A 86 -12.78 -0.15 -14.41
N ASP A 87 -13.74 0.04 -15.30
CA ASP A 87 -13.80 1.23 -16.14
C ASP A 87 -14.11 2.49 -15.31
N ARG A 88 -14.88 2.34 -14.22
CA ARG A 88 -15.20 3.44 -13.30
C ARG A 88 -14.15 3.71 -12.23
N TYR A 89 -13.52 2.67 -11.67
CA TYR A 89 -12.70 2.77 -10.47
C TYR A 89 -11.25 2.32 -10.66
N GLY A 90 -10.88 1.84 -11.85
CA GLY A 90 -9.56 1.30 -12.12
C GLY A 90 -9.34 -0.09 -11.51
N TRP A 91 -8.10 -0.42 -11.19
CA TRP A 91 -7.69 -1.77 -10.80
C TRP A 91 -8.39 -2.32 -9.56
N GLY A 92 -8.74 -1.46 -8.63
CA GLY A 92 -9.47 -1.81 -7.42
C GLY A 92 -10.30 -0.64 -6.92
N GLN A 93 -11.17 -0.92 -5.97
CA GLN A 93 -11.96 0.07 -5.25
C GLN A 93 -11.95 -0.23 -3.77
N THR A 94 -12.14 0.77 -2.92
CA THR A 94 -12.17 0.63 -1.46
C THR A 94 -12.83 1.85 -0.81
N THR A 95 -12.92 1.85 0.53
CA THR A 95 -13.15 3.04 1.35
C THR A 95 -11.98 3.27 2.31
N PRO A 96 -11.74 4.52 2.75
CA PRO A 96 -10.74 4.80 3.79
C PRO A 96 -10.95 3.97 5.06
N ARG A 97 -12.21 3.77 5.46
CA ARG A 97 -12.57 2.97 6.64
C ARG A 97 -12.12 1.51 6.50
N GLU A 98 -12.35 0.89 5.35
CA GLU A 98 -11.96 -0.51 5.15
C GLU A 98 -10.44 -0.71 5.05
N MET A 99 -9.72 0.25 4.45
CA MET A 99 -8.25 0.24 4.46
C MET A 99 -7.68 0.37 5.88
N ALA A 100 -8.20 1.31 6.68
CA ALA A 100 -7.81 1.43 8.09
C ALA A 100 -8.12 0.14 8.87
N GLN A 101 -9.29 -0.49 8.61
CA GLN A 101 -9.65 -1.75 9.25
C GLN A 101 -8.74 -2.93 8.87
N LEU A 102 -8.17 -2.95 7.66
CA LEU A 102 -7.14 -3.94 7.32
C LEU A 102 -5.92 -3.79 8.23
N LEU A 103 -5.38 -2.57 8.38
CA LEU A 103 -4.23 -2.33 9.26
C LEU A 103 -4.53 -2.64 10.73
N ILE A 104 -5.72 -2.26 11.22
CA ILE A 104 -6.16 -2.59 12.59
C ILE A 104 -6.18 -4.10 12.80
N ARG A 105 -6.68 -4.87 11.83
CA ARG A 105 -6.74 -6.34 11.96
C ARG A 105 -5.36 -6.99 11.85
N ILE A 106 -4.47 -6.47 10.99
CA ILE A 106 -3.07 -6.90 10.93
C ILE A 106 -2.38 -6.65 12.27
N ARG A 107 -2.48 -5.41 12.79
CA ARG A 107 -1.90 -5.01 14.07
C ARG A 107 -2.34 -5.89 15.23
N ASN A 108 -3.62 -6.28 15.22
CA ASN A 108 -4.23 -7.08 16.26
C ASN A 108 -4.14 -8.59 16.02
N ARG A 109 -3.41 -9.05 14.98
CA ARG A 109 -3.23 -10.48 14.66
C ARG A 109 -4.56 -11.21 14.39
N LYS A 110 -5.50 -10.52 13.73
CA LYS A 110 -6.88 -10.94 13.49
C LYS A 110 -7.31 -10.90 12.01
N LEU A 111 -6.39 -10.70 11.06
CA LEU A 111 -6.73 -10.66 9.64
C LEU A 111 -6.70 -12.05 9.01
N VAL A 112 -5.52 -12.69 9.00
CA VAL A 112 -5.30 -14.02 8.40
C VAL A 112 -4.97 -15.03 9.49
N SER A 113 -3.82 -14.85 10.16
CA SER A 113 -3.36 -15.64 11.29
C SER A 113 -2.30 -14.84 12.06
N PRO A 114 -2.05 -15.11 13.35
CA PRO A 114 -1.06 -14.35 14.10
C PRO A 114 0.32 -14.30 13.46
N ALA A 115 0.81 -15.42 12.91
CA ALA A 115 2.11 -15.48 12.25
C ALA A 115 2.14 -14.72 10.92
N ALA A 116 1.10 -14.86 10.09
CA ALA A 116 1.03 -14.16 8.81
C ALA A 116 0.86 -12.64 9.00
N ASP A 117 0.07 -12.24 9.99
CA ASP A 117 -0.20 -10.84 10.30
C ASP A 117 1.04 -10.13 10.84
N GLU A 118 1.88 -10.80 11.64
CA GLU A 118 3.19 -10.26 12.05
C GLU A 118 4.14 -10.07 10.87
N GLU A 119 4.22 -11.04 9.95
CA GLU A 119 5.06 -10.91 8.76
C GLU A 119 4.53 -9.80 7.83
N MET A 120 3.21 -9.68 7.65
CA MET A 120 2.61 -8.55 6.93
C MET A 120 2.99 -7.21 7.58
N ALA A 121 2.88 -7.09 8.90
CA ALA A 121 3.27 -5.88 9.62
C ALA A 121 4.74 -5.52 9.38
N ARG A 122 5.64 -6.51 9.41
CA ARG A 122 7.06 -6.31 9.14
C ARG A 122 7.32 -5.78 7.73
N ILE A 123 6.64 -6.29 6.71
CA ILE A 123 6.85 -5.83 5.33
C ILE A 123 6.26 -4.43 5.14
N MET A 124 5.07 -4.18 5.67
CA MET A 124 4.40 -2.88 5.55
C MET A 124 5.13 -1.74 6.29
N GLY A 125 5.99 -2.06 7.26
CA GLY A 125 6.88 -1.09 7.89
C GLY A 125 8.18 -0.78 7.13
N ARG A 126 8.27 -1.22 5.87
CA ARG A 126 9.44 -1.00 5.01
C ARG A 126 9.03 -0.42 3.66
N SER A 127 8.15 0.59 3.65
CA SER A 127 7.79 1.26 2.40
C SER A 127 9.03 1.93 1.79
N TYR A 128 9.23 1.77 0.50
CA TYR A 128 10.20 2.57 -0.26
C TYR A 128 9.66 3.97 -0.56
N TRP A 129 8.35 4.07 -0.74
CA TRP A 129 7.65 5.33 -0.98
C TRP A 129 7.28 5.96 0.36
N ASP A 130 8.14 6.84 0.89
CA ASP A 130 8.02 7.41 2.24
C ASP A 130 7.89 8.95 2.26
N GLY A 131 7.82 9.58 1.09
CA GLY A 131 7.77 11.05 0.93
C GLY A 131 6.40 11.70 1.13
N GLU A 132 5.36 10.91 1.35
CA GLU A 132 3.97 11.39 1.48
C GLU A 132 3.55 11.48 2.96
N ALA A 133 2.43 10.90 3.38
CA ALA A 133 1.91 11.05 4.74
C ALA A 133 2.93 10.63 5.82
N ILE A 134 3.70 9.55 5.59
CA ILE A 134 4.72 9.08 6.56
C ILE A 134 5.79 10.12 6.82
N SER A 135 6.14 10.94 5.83
CA SER A 135 7.17 11.98 5.98
C SER A 135 6.85 13.02 7.05
N SER A 136 5.58 13.12 7.47
CA SER A 136 5.10 14.02 8.52
C SER A 136 5.10 13.39 9.92
N VAL A 137 5.62 12.17 10.06
CA VAL A 137 5.83 11.45 11.32
C VAL A 137 7.35 11.35 11.57
N PRO A 138 7.84 11.49 12.81
CA PRO A 138 9.28 11.36 13.09
C PRO A 138 9.85 10.03 12.58
N PRO A 139 11.06 10.02 11.98
CA PRO A 139 11.67 8.79 11.45
C PRO A 139 12.04 7.77 12.54
N SER A 140 12.05 8.17 13.82
CA SER A 140 12.21 7.28 14.97
C SER A 140 10.95 6.50 15.33
N VAL A 141 9.78 6.89 14.78
CA VAL A 141 8.48 6.26 15.04
C VAL A 141 8.21 5.23 13.96
N SER A 142 7.93 4.00 14.39
CA SER A 142 7.59 2.93 13.46
C SER A 142 6.19 3.14 12.87
N THR A 143 6.04 2.90 11.57
CA THR A 143 4.75 2.94 10.88
C THR A 143 4.53 1.66 10.09
N MET A 144 3.27 1.33 9.79
CA MET A 144 2.88 0.43 8.70
C MET A 144 2.14 1.25 7.66
N SER A 145 2.48 1.10 6.39
CA SER A 145 1.85 1.91 5.34
C SER A 145 1.69 1.21 4.01
N LYS A 146 0.82 1.78 3.17
CA LYS A 146 0.82 1.54 1.73
C LYS A 146 0.28 2.75 0.98
N GLN A 147 1.03 3.18 -0.02
CA GLN A 147 0.72 4.29 -0.92
C GLN A 147 -0.01 3.77 -2.17
N GLY A 148 -0.78 4.63 -2.81
CA GLY A 148 -1.34 4.41 -4.13
C GLY A 148 -1.45 5.73 -4.88
N ALA A 149 -0.94 5.76 -6.11
CA ALA A 149 -0.96 6.95 -6.94
C ALA A 149 -1.32 6.57 -8.38
N VAL A 150 -2.26 7.31 -8.95
CA VAL A 150 -2.58 7.35 -10.39
C VAL A 150 -2.84 8.82 -10.75
N ASN A 151 -2.74 9.22 -12.01
CA ASN A 151 -2.77 10.63 -12.42
C ASN A 151 -3.81 11.50 -11.66
N ALA A 152 -5.07 11.07 -11.59
CA ALA A 152 -6.15 11.84 -10.95
C ALA A 152 -6.48 11.45 -9.48
N SER A 153 -5.62 10.69 -8.79
CA SER A 153 -5.82 10.25 -7.40
C SER A 153 -4.50 9.94 -6.69
N ARG A 154 -4.37 10.41 -5.45
CA ARG A 154 -3.36 10.04 -4.45
C ARG A 154 -4.03 9.42 -3.25
N SER A 155 -3.39 8.42 -2.67
CA SER A 155 -3.89 7.69 -1.52
C SER A 155 -2.77 7.14 -0.66
N GLU A 156 -3.03 7.09 0.63
CA GLU A 156 -2.16 6.41 1.57
C GLU A 156 -2.97 5.94 2.78
N VAL A 157 -2.64 4.76 3.28
CA VAL A 157 -3.08 4.28 4.59
C VAL A 157 -1.85 4.15 5.47
N VAL A 158 -1.93 4.67 6.68
CA VAL A 158 -0.83 4.65 7.65
C VAL A 158 -1.36 4.26 9.02
N LEU A 159 -0.70 3.31 9.67
CA LEU A 159 -0.80 3.06 11.11
C LEU A 159 0.51 3.49 11.75
N VAL A 160 0.42 4.33 12.78
CA VAL A 160 1.56 4.92 13.48
C VAL A 160 1.64 4.33 14.87
N HIS A 161 2.83 3.83 15.23
CA HIS A 161 3.14 3.33 16.58
C HIS A 161 3.60 4.47 17.48
N ALA A 162 2.68 5.40 17.77
CA ALA A 162 3.00 6.63 18.46
C ALA A 162 3.14 6.43 19.99
N PRO A 163 3.88 7.32 20.67
CA PRO A 163 4.06 7.28 22.13
C PRO A 163 2.77 7.23 22.95
N HIS A 164 1.70 7.94 22.57
CA HIS A 164 0.40 7.90 23.26
C HIS A 164 -0.37 6.59 23.02
N GLY A 165 -0.01 5.84 21.97
CA GLY A 165 -0.74 4.68 21.49
C GLY A 165 -0.78 4.61 19.96
N ASP A 166 -1.24 3.47 19.44
CA ASP A 166 -1.39 3.29 18.00
C ASP A 166 -2.56 4.11 17.47
N TYR A 167 -2.36 4.85 16.38
CA TYR A 167 -3.45 5.44 15.59
C TYR A 167 -3.33 5.08 14.11
N VAL A 168 -4.45 5.11 13.40
CA VAL A 168 -4.52 4.76 11.97
C VAL A 168 -5.37 5.76 11.22
N PHE A 169 -4.93 6.10 10.01
CA PHE A 169 -5.70 6.93 9.10
C PHE A 169 -5.52 6.46 7.66
N CYS A 170 -6.50 6.79 6.83
CA CYS A 170 -6.43 6.58 5.40
C CYS A 170 -7.01 7.80 4.70
N VAL A 171 -6.30 8.30 3.71
CA VAL A 171 -6.71 9.41 2.87
C VAL A 171 -6.71 8.91 1.44
N ILE A 172 -7.81 9.14 0.73
CA ILE A 172 -7.97 8.77 -0.67
C ILE A 172 -8.61 9.95 -1.38
N THR A 173 -7.89 10.54 -2.31
CA THR A 173 -8.40 11.62 -3.17
C THR A 173 -8.94 11.03 -4.47
N LYS A 174 -9.78 11.79 -5.18
CA LYS A 174 -10.30 11.38 -6.50
C LYS A 174 -10.58 12.63 -7.34
N ASN A 175 -10.58 12.46 -8.65
CA ASN A 175 -10.90 13.52 -9.62
C ASN A 175 -10.00 14.76 -9.47
N GLN A 176 -8.71 14.55 -9.18
CA GLN A 176 -7.76 15.67 -9.10
C GLN A 176 -7.61 16.36 -10.45
N LYS A 177 -7.60 17.70 -10.43
CA LYS A 177 -7.25 18.53 -11.58
C LYS A 177 -5.73 18.57 -11.76
N ASP A 178 -5.00 18.74 -10.67
CA ASP A 178 -3.54 18.59 -10.68
C ASP A 178 -3.17 17.10 -10.79
N GLN A 179 -2.64 16.73 -11.95
CA GLN A 179 -2.20 15.37 -12.24
C GLN A 179 -0.67 15.22 -12.25
N SER A 180 0.06 16.24 -11.79
CA SER A 180 1.52 16.23 -11.78
C SER A 180 2.09 15.22 -10.77
N TRP A 181 3.21 14.60 -11.12
CA TRP A 181 3.94 13.67 -10.25
C TRP A 181 5.11 14.37 -9.54
N LYS A 182 4.85 15.58 -9.03
CA LYS A 182 5.84 16.41 -8.33
C LYS A 182 5.48 16.50 -6.86
N HIS A 183 6.48 16.77 -6.01
CA HIS A 183 6.27 16.96 -4.57
C HIS A 183 5.15 17.97 -4.27
N GLY A 184 5.09 19.08 -5.01
CA GLY A 184 4.06 20.12 -4.86
C GLY A 184 2.65 19.76 -5.33
N ASN A 185 2.37 18.51 -5.74
CA ASN A 185 1.02 18.11 -6.12
C ASN A 185 0.02 18.32 -4.97
N GLU A 186 -1.17 18.82 -5.28
CA GLU A 186 -2.18 19.17 -4.26
C GLU A 186 -2.61 17.95 -3.43
N GLY A 187 -2.75 16.78 -4.06
CA GLY A 187 -3.14 15.55 -3.37
C GLY A 187 -2.05 14.99 -2.46
N PHE A 188 -0.79 15.07 -2.90
CA PHE A 188 0.37 14.72 -2.08
C PHE A 188 0.53 15.69 -0.90
N SER A 189 0.32 16.98 -1.12
CA SER A 189 0.34 17.99 -0.05
C SER A 189 -0.75 17.72 1.00
N LEU A 190 -1.97 17.40 0.56
CA LEU A 190 -3.06 17.03 1.45
C LEU A 190 -2.74 15.80 2.32
N LEU A 191 -2.05 14.80 1.78
CA LEU A 191 -1.62 13.61 2.53
C LEU A 191 -0.68 13.98 3.68
N ARG A 192 0.33 14.81 3.38
CA ARG A 192 1.28 15.33 4.38
C ARG A 192 0.58 16.20 5.43
N ASP A 193 -0.27 17.12 5.01
CA ASP A 193 -0.98 18.03 5.92
C ASP A 193 -1.89 17.29 6.91
N ILE A 194 -2.67 16.32 6.42
CA ILE A 194 -3.52 15.50 7.31
C ILE A 194 -2.67 14.72 8.30
N SER A 195 -1.57 14.11 7.83
CA SER A 195 -0.66 13.35 8.69
C SER A 195 -0.04 14.23 9.79
N ARG A 196 0.44 15.42 9.42
CA ARG A 196 0.98 16.41 10.36
C ARG A 196 -0.05 16.84 11.40
N ILE A 197 -1.28 17.17 10.97
CA ILE A 197 -2.37 17.56 11.89
C ILE A 197 -2.65 16.43 12.90
N LEU A 198 -2.66 15.17 12.45
CA LEU A 198 -2.87 14.02 13.33
C LEU A 198 -1.70 13.85 14.31
N TRP A 199 -0.46 13.98 13.86
CA TRP A 199 0.72 13.94 14.74
C TRP A 199 0.67 15.04 15.79
N GLU A 200 0.43 16.30 15.38
CA GLU A 200 0.31 17.45 16.30
C GLU A 200 -0.83 17.28 17.31
N HIS A 201 -1.95 16.69 16.88
CA HIS A 201 -3.10 16.44 17.75
C HIS A 201 -2.82 15.38 18.81
N PHE A 202 -2.23 14.25 18.40
CA PHE A 202 -2.02 13.10 19.27
C PHE A 202 -0.73 13.19 20.09
N GLU A 203 0.28 13.92 19.60
CA GLU A 203 1.60 14.06 20.22
C GLU A 203 1.98 15.54 20.42
N PRO A 204 1.16 16.36 21.10
CA PRO A 204 1.41 17.80 21.24
C PRO A 204 2.69 18.13 22.02
N GLN A 205 3.22 17.18 22.78
CA GLN A 205 4.48 17.32 23.54
C GLN A 205 5.72 16.87 22.74
N GLN A 206 5.54 16.35 21.52
CA GLN A 206 6.62 15.90 20.62
C GLN A 206 6.45 16.53 19.23
N PRO A 207 6.53 17.87 19.12
CA PRO A 207 6.37 18.54 17.83
C PRO A 207 7.41 18.02 16.83
N TYR A 208 6.97 17.79 15.60
CA TYR A 208 7.84 17.34 14.53
C TYR A 208 7.56 18.11 13.25
N LEU A 209 8.64 18.62 12.67
CA LEU A 209 8.69 19.12 11.31
C LEU A 209 9.87 18.44 10.61
N PRO A 210 9.73 18.04 9.33
CA PRO A 210 10.87 17.60 8.54
C PRO A 210 11.99 18.65 8.58
N ALA A 211 13.24 18.18 8.63
CA ALA A 211 14.38 19.08 8.64
C ALA A 211 14.42 19.96 7.37
N SER A 212 14.97 21.17 7.49
CA SER A 212 15.15 22.07 6.34
C SER A 212 15.90 21.35 5.20
N GLY A 213 15.38 21.45 3.97
CA GLY A 213 15.93 20.77 2.80
C GLY A 213 15.56 19.29 2.66
N ASN A 214 14.67 18.73 3.50
CA ASN A 214 14.24 17.33 3.37
C ASN A 214 13.61 17.02 2.00
N GLU A 215 12.99 18.01 1.37
CA GLU A 215 12.36 17.93 0.04
C GLU A 215 13.30 17.44 -1.07
N GLN A 216 14.61 17.61 -0.95
CA GLN A 216 15.57 17.11 -1.95
C GLN A 216 15.70 15.58 -1.97
N PHE A 217 15.19 14.90 -0.94
CA PHE A 217 15.19 13.45 -0.81
C PHE A 217 13.81 12.83 -1.08
N ARG A 218 12.84 13.64 -1.53
CA ARG A 218 11.46 13.23 -1.79
C ARG A 218 11.11 13.25 -3.27
#